data_AF-A0A7V0R4D4-F1
#
_entry.id   AF-A0A7V0R4D4-F1
#
_cell.length_a   1.000
_cell.length_b   1.000
_cell.length_c   1.000
_cell.angle_alpha   90.00
_cell.angle_beta   90.00
_cell.angle_gamma   90.00
#
_symmetry.space_group_name_H-M   'P 1'
#
loop_
_entity.id
_entity.type
_entity.pdbx_description
1 polymer ?
#
loop_
_entity_poly.entity_id
_entity_poly.type
_entity_poly.pdbx_seq_one_letter_code
_entity_poly.pdbx_strand_id
1 'polypeptide(L)' 'KLKMESKDCLGTCHGNESRVGQHGLHMTRAGMKCLDCHRPHNWMVGKKQAKGLCDRCHELRSPARFIY' A
#
# COMPACT_ATOMS: atom_id res chain seq x y z
N LYS A 1 -20.62 -5.70 -9.39
CA LYS A 1 -19.24 -5.69 -8.84
C LYS A 1 -19.24 -4.83 -7.59
N LEU A 2 -18.82 -5.36 -6.45
CA LEU A 2 -18.67 -4.58 -5.22
C LEU A 2 -17.65 -3.46 -5.45
N LYS A 3 -18.04 -2.21 -5.20
CA LYS A 3 -17.15 -1.05 -5.29
C LYS A 3 -16.62 -0.79 -3.88
N MET A 4 -15.40 -1.25 -3.62
CA MET A 4 -14.73 -1.05 -2.34
C MET A 4 -13.96 0.27 -2.33
N GLU A 5 -13.98 0.95 -1.19
CA GLU A 5 -13.20 2.14 -0.90
C GLU A 5 -12.02 1.80 0.03
N SER A 6 -11.03 2.68 0.12
CA SER A 6 -9.84 2.43 0.95
C SER A 6 -10.16 2.21 2.43
N LYS A 7 -11.28 2.77 2.93
CA LYS A 7 -11.74 2.60 4.32
C LYS A 7 -12.18 1.16 4.61
N ASP A 8 -12.72 0.47 3.62
CA ASP A 8 -13.25 -0.90 3.78
C ASP A 8 -12.09 -1.89 3.95
N CYS A 9 -10.91 -1.58 3.39
CA CYS A 9 -9.72 -2.40 3.51
C CYS A 9 -9.37 -2.66 4.99
N LEU A 10 -9.14 -1.61 5.78
CA LEU A 10 -8.75 -1.76 7.19
C LEU A 10 -9.96 -1.99 8.11
N GLY A 11 -11.14 -1.46 7.75
CA GLY A 11 -12.32 -1.52 8.60
C GLY A 11 -13.04 -2.87 8.60
N THR A 12 -12.88 -3.68 7.56
CA THR A 12 -13.66 -4.92 7.41
C THR A 12 -12.81 -6.17 7.28
N CYS A 13 -11.70 -6.13 6.52
CA CYS A 13 -10.99 -7.36 6.14
C CYS A 13 -9.51 -7.39 6.55
N HIS A 14 -8.81 -6.25 6.55
CA HIS A 14 -7.34 -6.17 6.65
C HIS A 14 -6.88 -5.31 7.83
N GLY A 15 -7.42 -5.55 9.03
CA GLY A 15 -7.21 -4.69 10.21
C GLY A 15 -5.75 -4.47 10.63
N ASN A 16 -4.83 -5.36 10.22
CA ASN A 16 -3.42 -5.29 10.60
C ASN A 16 -2.50 -4.74 9.51
N GLU A 17 -2.97 -4.55 8.27
CA GLU A 17 -2.11 -4.19 7.14
C GLU A 17 -1.44 -2.83 7.29
N SER A 18 -2.04 -1.91 8.06
CA SER A 18 -1.42 -0.61 8.37
C SER A 18 -0.11 -0.73 9.16
N ARG A 19 0.13 -1.86 9.83
CA ARG A 19 1.32 -2.13 10.65
C ARG A 19 2.40 -2.90 9.91
N VAL A 20 2.13 -3.35 8.68
CA VAL A 20 3.07 -4.13 7.88
C VAL A 20 4.08 -3.21 7.21
N GLY A 21 5.37 -3.54 7.37
CA GLY A 21 6.48 -2.81 6.75
C GLY A 21 6.42 -1.31 7.03
N GLN A 22 6.23 -0.51 5.98
CA GLN A 22 6.21 0.96 6.04
C GLN A 22 4.83 1.56 5.74
N HIS A 23 3.76 0.76 5.72
CA HIS A 23 2.40 1.25 5.41
C HIS A 23 1.98 2.40 6.34
N GLY A 24 2.19 2.26 7.65
CA GLY A 24 1.85 3.30 8.62
C GLY A 24 2.53 4.64 8.35
N LEU A 25 3.81 4.64 7.93
CA LEU A 25 4.51 5.88 7.57
C LEU A 25 3.94 6.50 6.29
N HIS A 26 3.70 5.71 5.25
CA HIS A 26 3.11 6.24 4.02
C HIS A 26 1.70 6.82 4.25
N MET A 27 0.89 6.17 5.08
CA MET A 27 -0.44 6.65 5.42
C MET A 27 -0.41 7.95 6.23
N THR A 28 0.44 8.01 7.27
CA THR A 28 0.43 9.15 8.22
C THR A 28 1.27 10.33 7.75
N ARG A 29 2.38 10.09 7.03
CA ARG A 29 3.32 11.14 6.60
C ARG A 29 3.06 11.62 5.17
N ALA A 30 2.65 10.72 4.29
CA ALA A 30 2.38 11.05 2.88
C ALA A 30 0.88 11.09 2.54
N GLY A 31 -0.01 10.78 3.49
CA GLY A 31 -1.46 10.80 3.27
C GLY A 31 -1.95 9.73 2.28
N MET A 32 -1.12 8.73 2.00
CA MET A 32 -1.43 7.68 1.02
C MET A 32 -2.51 6.73 1.54
N LYS A 33 -3.37 6.27 0.64
CA LYS A 33 -4.45 5.34 0.91
C LYS A 33 -4.17 3.98 0.25
N CYS A 34 -4.84 2.94 0.76
CA CYS A 34 -4.67 1.56 0.29
C CYS A 34 -4.80 1.45 -1.24
N LEU A 35 -5.81 2.13 -1.81
CA LEU A 35 -6.13 2.04 -3.24
C LEU A 35 -5.26 2.94 -4.14
N ASP A 36 -4.36 3.75 -3.58
CA ASP A 36 -3.40 4.51 -4.37
C ASP A 36 -2.34 3.59 -4.98
N CYS A 37 -2.07 2.46 -4.31
CA CYS A 37 -1.10 1.45 -4.74
C CYS A 37 -1.77 0.14 -5.15
N HIS A 38 -2.77 -0.30 -4.38
CA HIS A 38 -3.41 -1.60 -4.55
C HIS A 38 -4.70 -1.51 -5.36
N ARG A 39 -5.06 -2.60 -6.02
CA ARG A 39 -6.40 -2.78 -6.58
C ARG A 39 -7.21 -3.71 -5.67
N PRO A 40 -8.52 -3.49 -5.51
CA PRO A 40 -9.38 -4.41 -4.77
C PRO A 40 -9.17 -5.86 -5.23
N HIS A 41 -8.86 -6.76 -4.28
CA HIS A 41 -8.60 -8.19 -4.53
C HIS A 41 -7.42 -8.51 -5.48
N ASN A 42 -6.59 -7.52 -5.81
CA ASN A 42 -5.32 -7.70 -6.49
C ASN A 42 -4.24 -6.90 -5.74
N TRP A 43 -3.79 -7.53 -4.65
CA TRP A 43 -3.01 -6.92 -3.57
C TRP A 43 -1.52 -6.84 -3.87
N MET A 44 -1.04 -7.59 -4.85
CA MET A 44 0.38 -7.59 -5.19
C MET A 44 0.72 -6.40 -6.09
N VAL A 45 1.59 -5.51 -5.63
CA VAL A 45 2.18 -4.47 -6.48
C VAL A 45 3.42 -5.05 -7.15
N GLY A 46 3.33 -5.31 -8.45
CA GLY A 46 4.46 -5.84 -9.22
C GLY A 46 5.60 -4.82 -9.36
N LYS A 47 6.84 -5.30 -9.57
CA LYS A 47 8.03 -4.44 -9.72
C LYS A 47 7.87 -3.32 -10.76
N LYS A 48 7.23 -3.62 -11.90
CA LYS A 48 6.96 -2.63 -12.95
C LYS A 48 6.02 -1.51 -12.50
N GLN A 49 5.02 -1.84 -11.68
CA GLN A 49 4.07 -0.85 -11.15
C GLN A 49 4.68 -0.05 -9.99
N ALA A 50 5.55 -0.68 -9.18
CA ALA A 50 6.29 0.00 -8.12
C ALA A 50 7.21 1.08 -8.69
N LYS A 51 7.87 0.80 -9.83
CA LYS A 51 8.61 1.81 -10.60
C LYS A 51 7.61 2.82 -11.20
N GLY A 52 7.82 4.11 -10.97
CA GLY A 52 6.88 5.17 -11.33
C GLY A 52 5.78 5.44 -10.30
N LEU A 53 5.60 4.60 -9.26
CA LEU A 53 4.66 4.85 -8.15
C LEU A 53 5.41 5.19 -6.86
N CYS A 54 6.34 4.33 -6.47
CA CYS A 54 7.07 4.45 -5.22
C CYS A 54 8.25 5.44 -5.32
N ASP A 55 8.75 5.68 -6.52
CA ASP A 55 9.83 6.63 -6.80
C ASP A 55 9.36 8.08 -6.99
N ARG A 56 8.06 8.34 -6.82
CA ARG A 56 7.49 9.70 -6.91
C ARG A 56 7.91 10.62 -5.77
N CYS A 57 8.19 10.05 -4.61
CA CYS A 57 8.50 10.82 -3.39
C CYS A 57 9.93 10.60 -2.90
N HIS A 58 10.49 9.39 -3.07
CA HIS A 58 11.84 9.04 -2.64
C HIS A 58 12.39 7.91 -3.50
N GLU A 59 13.70 7.67 -3.49
CA GLU A 59 14.28 6.54 -4.25
C GLU A 59 13.60 5.20 -3.91
N LEU A 60 13.37 4.37 -4.93
CA LEU A 60 12.71 3.08 -4.77
C LEU A 60 13.53 2.18 -3.84
N ARG A 61 12.92 1.78 -2.72
CA ARG A 61 13.49 0.81 -1.77
C ARG A 61 12.76 -0.52 -1.92
N SER A 62 13.50 -1.62 -1.96
CA SER A 62 12.91 -2.96 -2.02
C SER A 62 12.05 -3.22 -0.76
N PRO A 63 10.75 -3.56 -0.91
CA PRO A 63 9.89 -3.91 0.22
C PRO A 63 10.43 -5.07 1.06
N ALA A 64 11.18 -5.99 0.44
CA ALA A 64 11.81 -7.12 1.13
C ALA A 64 12.80 -6.69 2.23
N ARG A 65 13.28 -5.44 2.23
CA ARG A 65 14.12 -4.89 3.30
C ARG A 65 13.35 -4.60 4.59
N PHE A 66 12.02 -4.66 4.56
CA PHE A 66 11.14 -4.29 5.67
C PHE A 66 10.25 -5.47 6.12
N ILE A 67 10.52 -6.66 5.61
CA ILE A 67 9.91 -7.91 6.06
C ILE A 67 10.94 -8.55 7.00
N TYR A 68 10.65 -8.56 8.30
CA TYR A 68 11.36 -9.34 9.31
C TYR A 68 10.73 -10.73 9.42
#